data_AF-A0A2K8SJV2-F1
#
_entry.id   AF-A0A2K8SJV2-F1
#
_cell.length_a   1.000
_cell.length_b   1.000
_cell.length_c   1.000
_cell.angle_alpha   90.00
_cell.angle_beta   90.00
_cell.angle_gamma   90.00
#
_symmetry.space_group_name_H-M   'P 1'
#
loop_
_entity.id
_entity.type
_entity.pdbx_description
1 polymer ?
#
loop_
_entity_poly.entity_id
_entity_poly.type
_entity_poly.pdbx_seq_one_letter_code
_entity_poly.pdbx_strand_id
1 'polypeptide(L)'
;MHVLKKPIKPATYISFLHIYQTTWGTAGDICLIRESVANESTAKFIGHKIQLAIPRGLERDRIANCPIIKVAGNVGDGHPKEHPLEWEAYEGVDPEIALAALKPWGFKLIEL
;
A
#
# COMPACT_ATOMS: atom_id res chain seq x y z
N MET A 1 -15.67 21.44 9.60
CA MET A 1 -15.57 20.13 10.29
C MET A 1 -14.19 20.03 10.93
N HIS A 2 -14.10 19.95 12.25
CA HIS A 2 -12.82 19.69 12.92
C HIS A 2 -12.56 18.19 12.91
N VAL A 3 -11.71 17.74 12.00
CA VAL A 3 -11.20 16.36 12.00
C VAL A 3 -10.41 16.20 13.30
N LEU A 4 -10.95 15.44 14.24
CA LEU A 4 -10.27 15.04 15.47
C LEU A 4 -9.04 14.21 15.08
N LYS A 5 -7.89 14.87 14.87
CA LYS A 5 -6.58 14.23 14.73
C LYS A 5 -6.15 13.70 16.10
N LYS A 6 -6.84 12.69 16.63
CA LYS A 6 -6.25 11.90 17.72
C LYS A 6 -4.99 11.25 17.15
N PRO A 7 -3.83 11.36 17.81
CA PRO A 7 -2.63 10.68 17.38
C PRO A 7 -2.91 9.19 17.35
N ILE A 8 -2.91 8.60 16.15
CA ILE A 8 -3.04 7.16 15.99
C ILE A 8 -1.69 6.56 16.33
N LYS A 9 -1.68 5.64 17.30
CA LYS A 9 -0.44 4.94 17.64
C LYS A 9 0.04 4.14 16.43
N PRO A 10 1.35 4.14 16.14
CA PRO A 10 1.89 3.33 15.06
C PRO A 10 1.55 1.87 15.27
N ALA A 11 0.97 1.23 14.25
CA ALA A 11 0.72 -0.20 14.22
C ALA A 11 1.71 -0.89 13.30
N THR A 12 1.98 -2.17 13.57
CA THR A 12 2.85 -3.00 12.73
C THR A 12 2.05 -3.52 11.55
N TYR A 13 2.51 -3.17 10.35
CA TYR A 13 1.98 -3.64 9.07
C TYR A 13 3.06 -4.42 8.33
N ILE A 14 2.63 -5.30 7.43
CA ILE A 14 3.46 -5.92 6.40
C ILE A 14 3.15 -5.16 5.10
N SER A 15 4.15 -4.49 4.53
CA SER A 15 4.07 -3.95 3.18
C SER A 15 4.45 -5.03 2.17
N PHE A 16 3.63 -5.22 1.15
CA PHE A 16 3.89 -6.18 0.10
C PHE A 16 3.49 -5.64 -1.27
N LEU A 17 4.19 -6.11 -2.29
CA LEU A 17 3.91 -5.80 -3.68
C LEU A 17 2.87 -6.80 -4.22
N HIS A 18 1.71 -6.30 -4.63
CA HIS A 18 0.66 -7.09 -5.26
C HIS A 18 0.65 -6.85 -6.76
N ILE A 19 1.07 -7.84 -7.53
CA ILE A 19 1.03 -7.82 -9.01
C ILE A 19 -0.14 -8.67 -9.47
N TYR A 20 -0.96 -8.14 -10.38
CA TYR A 20 -2.13 -8.82 -10.92
C TYR A 20 -2.36 -8.50 -12.41
N GLN A 21 -3.14 -9.36 -13.09
CA GLN A 21 -3.48 -9.17 -14.50
C GLN A 21 -4.74 -8.30 -14.65
N THR A 22 -4.73 -7.39 -15.61
CA THR A 22 -5.84 -6.55 -16.02
C THR A 22 -6.16 -6.79 -17.50
N THR A 23 -7.28 -6.24 -17.99
CA THR A 23 -7.67 -6.36 -19.41
C THR A 23 -6.71 -5.65 -20.37
N TRP A 24 -5.85 -4.76 -19.85
CA TRP A 24 -4.93 -3.95 -20.64
C TRP A 24 -3.45 -4.28 -20.35
N GLY A 25 -3.18 -5.27 -19.48
CA GLY A 25 -1.83 -5.70 -19.17
C GLY A 25 -1.66 -6.24 -17.76
N THR A 26 -0.54 -5.88 -17.12
CA THR A 26 -0.23 -6.23 -15.75
C THR A 26 -0.22 -4.96 -14.91
N ALA A 27 -0.83 -4.99 -13.73
CA ALA A 27 -0.86 -3.90 -12.76
C ALA A 27 -0.10 -4.29 -11.48
N GLY A 28 0.34 -3.28 -10.72
CA GLY A 28 1.04 -3.44 -9.46
C GLY A 28 0.61 -2.43 -8.42
N ASP A 29 0.30 -2.92 -7.22
CA ASP A 29 -0.05 -2.12 -6.04
C ASP A 29 0.92 -2.39 -4.89
N ILE A 30 1.28 -1.36 -4.13
CA ILE A 30 1.84 -1.52 -2.79
C ILE A 30 0.70 -1.55 -1.79
N CYS A 31 0.63 -2.65 -1.04
CA CYS A 31 -0.42 -2.91 -0.08
C CYS A 31 0.15 -3.04 1.33
N LEU A 32 -0.62 -2.61 2.32
CA LEU A 32 -0.36 -2.82 3.74
C LEU A 32 -1.40 -3.75 4.33
N ILE A 33 -0.96 -4.78 5.05
CA ILE A 33 -1.80 -5.64 5.88
C ILE A 33 -1.31 -5.60 7.32
N ARG A 34 -2.21 -5.51 8.30
CA ARG A 34 -1.78 -5.54 9.71
C ARG A 34 -1.14 -6.90 10.00
N GLU A 35 0.00 -6.91 10.68
CA GLU A 35 0.75 -8.15 10.95
C GLU A 35 -0.11 -9.24 11.61
N SER A 36 -0.94 -8.87 12.60
CA SER A 36 -1.86 -9.82 13.25
C SER A 36 -2.83 -10.47 12.26
N VAL A 37 -3.38 -9.69 11.32
CA VAL A 37 -4.31 -10.17 10.30
C VAL A 37 -3.60 -11.07 9.29
N ALA A 38 -2.37 -10.71 8.91
CA ALA A 38 -1.56 -11.55 8.04
C ALA A 38 -1.20 -12.89 8.69
N ASN A 39 -0.89 -12.90 9.99
CA ASN A 39 -0.56 -14.12 10.73
C ASN A 39 -1.76 -15.05 10.94
N GLU A 40 -2.97 -14.49 11.06
CA GLU A 40 -4.22 -15.26 11.15
C GLU A 40 -4.70 -15.77 9.78
N SER A 41 -4.15 -15.23 8.69
CA SER A 41 -4.56 -15.59 7.34
C SER A 41 -4.00 -16.93 6.89
N THR A 42 -4.75 -17.63 6.04
CA THR A 42 -4.28 -18.79 5.28
C THR A 42 -3.50 -18.39 4.02
N ALA A 43 -3.60 -17.13 3.60
CA ALA A 43 -2.86 -16.59 2.47
C ALA A 43 -1.41 -16.26 2.86
N LYS A 44 -0.46 -16.60 2.00
CA LYS A 44 0.94 -16.23 2.20
C LYS A 44 1.18 -14.82 1.68
N PHE A 45 1.51 -13.91 2.59
CA PHE A 45 2.00 -12.57 2.25
C PHE A 45 3.52 -12.54 2.37
N ILE A 46 4.21 -12.05 1.33
CA ILE A 46 5.66 -11.88 1.32
C ILE A 46 5.93 -10.39 1.22
N GLY A 47 6.62 -9.83 2.20
CA GLY A 47 6.78 -8.39 2.31
C GLY A 47 7.65 -7.96 3.49
N HIS A 48 7.71 -6.65 3.71
CA HIS A 48 8.52 -6.02 4.74
C HIS A 48 7.65 -5.56 5.90
N LYS A 49 8.07 -5.84 7.13
CA LYS A 49 7.40 -5.31 8.31
C LYS A 49 7.76 -3.83 8.50
N ILE A 50 6.75 -3.01 8.72
CA ILE A 50 6.89 -1.58 8.96
C ILE A 50 5.97 -1.13 10.08
N GLN A 51 6.37 -0.11 10.81
CA GLN A 51 5.58 0.48 11.89
C GLN A 51 5.06 1.86 11.43
N LEU A 52 3.75 1.99 11.24
CA LEU A 52 3.13 3.19 10.68
C LEU A 52 1.91 3.69 11.46
N ALA A 53 1.79 5.01 11.56
CA ALA A 53 0.57 5.68 11.99
C ALA A 53 -0.34 5.90 10.77
N ILE A 54 -1.44 5.16 10.69
CA ILE A 54 -2.35 5.20 9.54
C ILE A 54 -3.61 6.00 9.93
N PRO A 55 -4.01 7.03 9.16
CA PRO A 55 -5.24 7.79 9.34
C PRO A 55 -6.49 6.91 9.50
N ARG A 56 -7.41 7.34 10.36
CA ARG A 56 -8.70 6.69 10.52
C ARG A 56 -9.56 7.05 9.31
N GLY A 57 -9.95 6.06 8.53
CA GLY A 57 -10.80 6.26 7.34
C GLY A 57 -10.11 6.03 6.01
N LEU A 58 -8.83 5.61 6.00
CA LEU A 58 -8.24 5.05 4.78
C LEU A 58 -9.06 3.86 4.29
N GLU A 59 -9.32 3.87 2.99
CA GLU A 59 -10.08 2.84 2.31
C GLU A 59 -9.38 1.48 2.46
N ARG A 60 -10.19 0.45 2.67
CA ARG A 60 -9.71 -0.92 2.87
C ARG A 60 -10.21 -1.80 1.75
N ASP A 61 -9.28 -2.24 0.94
CA ASP A 61 -9.47 -3.26 -0.06
C ASP A 61 -9.41 -4.66 0.54
N ARG A 62 -9.63 -5.67 -0.30
CA ARG A 62 -9.44 -7.07 0.07
C ARG A 62 -8.60 -7.81 -0.95
N ILE A 63 -7.61 -8.56 -0.46
CA ILE A 63 -6.86 -9.55 -1.24
C ILE A 63 -6.94 -10.87 -0.49
N ALA A 64 -7.32 -11.94 -1.19
CA ALA A 64 -7.53 -13.27 -0.59
C ALA A 64 -8.42 -13.23 0.67
N ASN A 65 -9.49 -12.42 0.62
CA ASN A 65 -10.40 -12.14 1.74
C ASN A 65 -9.78 -11.47 2.99
N CYS A 66 -8.53 -11.03 2.91
CA CYS A 66 -7.88 -10.25 3.97
C CYS A 66 -8.03 -8.75 3.70
N PRO A 67 -8.40 -7.94 4.71
CA PRO A 67 -8.42 -6.50 4.57
C PRO A 67 -7.00 -5.95 4.41
N ILE A 68 -6.80 -5.16 3.36
CA ILE A 68 -5.54 -4.49 3.03
C ILE A 68 -5.78 -3.00 2.84
N ILE A 69 -4.71 -2.21 2.86
CA ILE A 69 -4.74 -0.78 2.50
C ILE A 69 -3.83 -0.62 1.30
N LYS A 70 -4.37 -0.18 0.17
CA LYS A 70 -3.57 0.20 -0.99
C LYS A 70 -2.99 1.59 -0.76
N VAL A 71 -1.68 1.74 -0.89
CA VAL A 71 -0.99 3.00 -0.57
C VAL A 71 -0.27 3.62 -1.75
N ALA A 72 0.14 2.83 -2.73
CA ALA A 72 0.69 3.34 -3.98
C ALA A 72 0.41 2.36 -5.13
N GLY A 73 0.28 2.89 -6.35
CA GLY A 73 0.18 2.16 -7.60
C GLY A 73 1.33 2.50 -8.54
N ASN A 74 1.65 1.62 -9.49
CA ASN A 74 2.66 1.93 -10.50
C ASN A 74 2.14 2.99 -11.49
N VAL A 75 3.01 3.90 -11.92
CA VAL A 75 2.67 5.04 -12.81
C VAL A 75 2.29 4.55 -14.22
N GLY A 76 1.26 5.18 -14.78
CA GLY A 76 0.60 4.77 -16.04
C GLY A 76 -0.69 4.02 -15.74
N ASP A 77 -1.29 3.34 -16.74
CA ASP A 77 -2.45 2.44 -16.53
C ASP A 77 -2.06 1.16 -15.73
N GLY A 78 -1.15 1.30 -14.76
CA GLY A 78 -0.58 0.27 -13.92
C GLY A 78 0.58 -0.50 -14.54
N HIS A 79 1.06 -0.17 -15.74
CA HIS A 79 2.00 -1.03 -16.47
C HIS A 79 3.48 -0.88 -15.99
N PRO A 80 4.09 -1.90 -15.33
CA PRO A 80 5.45 -1.81 -14.77
C PRO A 80 6.59 -1.74 -15.80
N LYS A 81 6.27 -1.69 -17.10
CA LYS A 81 7.26 -1.68 -18.18
C LYS A 81 7.71 -0.29 -18.56
N GLU A 82 6.83 0.70 -18.41
CA GLU A 82 7.14 2.08 -18.80
C GLU A 82 7.93 2.78 -17.70
N HIS A 83 7.49 2.61 -16.45
CA HIS A 83 8.11 3.23 -15.30
C HIS A 83 8.33 2.20 -14.17
N PRO A 84 9.36 1.33 -14.26
CA PRO A 84 9.53 0.18 -13.36
C PRO A 84 9.79 0.56 -11.90
N LEU A 85 10.19 1.80 -11.65
CA LEU A 85 10.55 2.30 -10.32
C LEU A 85 9.67 3.45 -9.85
N GLU A 86 8.79 3.97 -10.68
CA GLU A 86 7.98 5.16 -10.35
C GLU A 86 6.57 4.72 -9.95
N TRP A 87 6.11 5.31 -8.85
CA TRP A 87 4.87 4.95 -8.19
C TRP A 87 4.14 6.22 -7.75
N GLU A 88 2.83 6.19 -7.83
CA GLU A 88 1.94 7.27 -7.38
C GLU A 88 1.19 6.84 -6.12
N ALA A 89 1.00 7.78 -5.18
CA ALA A 89 0.15 7.52 -4.03
C ALA A 89 -1.33 7.53 -4.46
N TYR A 90 -2.14 6.65 -3.89
CA TYR A 90 -3.59 6.72 -4.10
C TYR A 90 -4.16 8.01 -3.51
N GLU A 91 -5.24 8.50 -4.12
CA GLU A 91 -5.95 9.69 -3.63
C GLU A 91 -6.33 9.53 -2.14
N GLY A 92 -6.02 10.54 -1.34
CA GLY A 92 -6.29 10.53 0.10
C GLY A 92 -5.28 9.74 0.96
N VAL A 93 -4.25 9.13 0.35
CA VAL A 93 -3.11 8.57 1.07
C VAL A 93 -2.08 9.66 1.34
N ASP A 94 -1.63 9.75 2.60
CA ASP A 94 -0.54 10.66 2.97
C ASP A 94 0.76 10.24 2.24
N PRO A 95 1.43 11.15 1.51
CA PRO A 95 2.69 10.84 0.82
C PRO A 95 3.75 10.20 1.73
N GLU A 96 3.80 10.55 3.02
CA GLU A 96 4.74 9.94 3.96
C GLU A 96 4.45 8.44 4.18
N ILE A 97 3.18 8.04 4.17
CA ILE A 97 2.76 6.63 4.29
C ILE A 97 3.17 5.86 3.04
N ALA A 98 2.89 6.42 1.87
CA ALA A 98 3.26 5.82 0.59
C ALA A 98 4.80 5.67 0.49
N LEU A 99 5.55 6.73 0.79
CA LEU A 99 7.01 6.72 0.78
C LEU A 99 7.58 5.67 1.74
N ALA A 100 7.04 5.57 2.95
CA ALA A 100 7.49 4.59 3.92
C ALA A 100 7.21 3.14 3.49
N ALA A 101 6.08 2.90 2.80
CA ALA A 101 5.73 1.59 2.27
C ALA A 101 6.56 1.20 1.02
N LEU A 102 6.94 2.19 0.20
CA LEU A 102 7.76 2.04 -1.01
C LEU A 102 9.26 1.85 -0.70
N LYS A 103 9.76 2.50 0.36
CA LYS A 103 11.18 2.53 0.73
C LYS A 103 11.87 1.15 0.78
N PRO A 104 11.27 0.08 1.35
CA PRO A 104 11.90 -1.24 1.38
C PRO A 104 12.15 -1.84 -0.01
N TRP A 105 11.40 -1.41 -1.02
CA TRP A 105 11.48 -1.88 -2.40
C TRP A 105 12.42 -1.03 -3.27
N GLY A 106 12.89 0.12 -2.76
CA GLY A 106 13.69 1.06 -3.54
C GLY A 106 12.90 1.81 -4.62
N PHE A 107 11.57 1.81 -4.52
CA PHE A 107 10.68 2.53 -5.43
C PHE A 107 10.62 4.02 -5.11
N LYS A 108 10.39 4.83 -6.14
CA LYS A 108 10.30 6.28 -6.08
C LYS A 108 8.82 6.68 -6.11
N LEU A 109 8.41 7.44 -5.10
CA LEU A 109 7.13 8.13 -5.14
C LEU A 109 7.27 9.35 -6.06
N ILE A 110 6.41 9.47 -7.07
CA ILE A 110 6.28 10.68 -7.88
C ILE A 110 5.09 11.50 -7.39
N GLU A 111 5.21 12.83 -7.49
CA GLU A 111 4.10 13.75 -7.28
C GLU A 111 3.46 14.03 -8.65
N LEU A 112 2.12 13.92 -8.72
CA LEU A 112 1.33 14.34 -9.88
C LEU A 112 1.08 15.85 -9.85
#